data_AF-A0A7C7P2L3-F1
#
_entry.id   AF-A0A7C7P2L3-F1
#
_cell.length_a   1.000
_cell.length_b   1.000
_cell.length_c   1.000
_cell.angle_alpha   90.00
_cell.angle_beta   90.00
_cell.angle_gamma   90.00
#
_symmetry.space_group_name_H-M   'P 1'
#
loop_
_entity.id
_entity.type
_entity.pdbx_description
1 polymer ?
#
loop_
_entity_poly.entity_id
_entity_poly.type
_entity_poly.pdbx_seq_one_letter_code
_entity_poly.pdbx_strand_id
1 'polypeptide(L)'
;MLSFVFKLVRTLGRTTFSVVVCMALGAISAYAQTAEIPRTQEGKPDLNGIWQALGNAHWDIEPHAARAALQMQPGPVVPVPAKDLLAFGAVGSVPSGVGVVVGGEIPYLPEARARKIENQENWAERDPEIKCYLPGVPRATYMPFPFQIFQSASHFFIAYEYAGALRNIYMEDPGPAQVDSWMGQSVGHWEGDTFVAEGSGFNDQTWFDRAGNHHSASMTVVERYTMTSPDHILYEAMIEDPQTFSRPWMI
;
A
#
# COMPACT_ATOMS: atom_id res chain seq x y z
N MET A 1 24.10 30.28 -65.86
CA MET A 1 23.96 30.96 -64.55
C MET A 1 22.61 30.77 -63.84
N LEU A 2 21.49 30.49 -64.53
CA LEU A 2 20.17 30.34 -63.87
C LEU A 2 19.92 29.00 -63.14
N SER A 3 20.62 27.91 -63.49
CA SER A 3 20.36 26.57 -62.89
C SER A 3 20.87 26.42 -61.45
N PHE A 4 21.89 27.20 -61.06
CA PHE A 4 22.49 27.14 -59.73
C PHE A 4 21.64 27.84 -58.65
N VAL A 5 20.96 28.93 -59.02
CA VAL A 5 20.12 29.71 -58.10
C VAL A 5 18.86 28.92 -57.69
N PHE A 6 18.27 28.14 -58.59
CA PHE A 6 17.09 27.32 -58.30
C PHE A 6 17.38 26.15 -57.33
N LYS A 7 18.60 25.59 -57.34
CA LYS A 7 19.00 24.54 -56.39
C LYS A 7 19.22 25.10 -54.98
N LEU A 8 19.77 26.30 -54.85
CA LEU A 8 20.01 26.93 -53.55
C LEU A 8 18.70 27.29 -52.83
N VAL A 9 17.72 27.84 -53.55
CA VAL A 9 16.40 28.22 -52.98
C VAL A 9 15.58 26.97 -52.56
N ARG A 10 15.67 25.86 -53.29
CA ARG A 10 15.02 24.59 -52.91
C ARG A 10 15.66 23.91 -51.69
N THR A 11 16.94 24.15 -51.45
CA THR A 11 17.69 23.51 -50.34
C THR A 11 17.53 24.32 -49.05
N LEU A 12 17.49 25.66 -49.15
CA LEU A 12 17.22 26.55 -48.00
C LEU A 12 15.78 26.39 -47.47
N GLY A 13 14.79 26.19 -48.35
CA GLY A 13 13.39 25.98 -47.93
C GLY A 13 13.13 24.64 -47.22
N ARG A 14 13.92 23.59 -47.50
CA ARG A 14 13.77 22.28 -46.83
C ARG A 14 14.45 22.24 -45.45
N THR A 15 15.49 23.05 -45.24
CA THR A 15 16.19 23.14 -43.96
C THR A 15 15.45 24.03 -42.97
N THR A 16 14.88 25.15 -43.39
CA THR A 16 14.04 25.99 -42.52
C THR A 16 12.72 25.30 -42.13
N PHE A 17 12.11 24.53 -43.03
CA PHE A 17 10.90 23.76 -42.70
C PHE A 17 11.18 22.59 -41.73
N SER A 18 12.35 21.94 -41.83
CA SER A 18 12.72 20.84 -40.90
C SER A 18 13.04 21.33 -39.49
N VAL A 19 13.63 22.53 -39.34
CA VAL A 19 13.95 23.10 -38.01
C VAL A 19 12.69 23.59 -37.30
N VAL A 20 11.74 24.19 -38.02
CA VAL A 20 10.46 24.63 -37.42
C VAL A 20 9.59 23.43 -37.00
N VAL A 21 9.58 22.34 -37.77
CA VAL A 21 8.87 21.11 -37.40
C VAL A 21 9.51 20.42 -36.20
N CYS A 22 10.84 20.43 -36.06
CA CYS A 22 11.51 19.87 -34.87
C CYS A 22 11.30 20.73 -33.60
N MET A 23 11.21 22.07 -33.72
CA MET A 23 10.87 22.93 -32.58
C MET A 23 9.38 22.84 -32.21
N ALA A 24 8.48 22.65 -33.17
CA ALA A 24 7.06 22.43 -32.90
C ALA A 24 6.78 21.05 -32.29
N LEU A 25 7.58 20.03 -32.62
CA LEU A 25 7.49 18.70 -32.00
C LEU A 25 8.18 18.64 -30.62
N GLY A 26 9.17 19.50 -30.35
CA GLY A 26 9.81 19.58 -29.02
C GLY A 26 8.95 20.24 -27.94
N ALA A 27 7.94 21.04 -28.33
CA ALA A 27 7.04 21.71 -27.39
C ALA A 27 5.87 20.84 -26.90
N ILE A 28 5.62 19.68 -27.52
CA ILE A 28 4.49 18.81 -27.15
C ILE A 28 4.88 17.82 -26.04
N SER A 29 6.17 17.66 -25.74
CA SER A 29 6.66 16.65 -24.77
C SER A 29 6.80 17.13 -23.31
N ALA A 30 6.18 18.26 -22.94
CA ALA A 30 6.29 18.79 -21.57
C ALA A 30 4.95 19.16 -20.91
N TYR A 31 3.81 18.72 -21.44
CA TYR A 31 2.58 18.57 -20.65
C TYR A 31 2.56 17.19 -19.99
N ALA A 32 3.61 16.85 -19.25
CA ALA A 32 3.47 15.87 -18.19
C ALA A 32 2.70 16.60 -17.09
N GLN A 33 1.48 16.13 -16.80
CA GLN A 33 0.53 16.75 -15.89
C GLN A 33 1.14 17.04 -14.52
N THR A 34 1.51 18.29 -14.24
CA THR A 34 1.37 18.82 -12.87
C THR A 34 -0.04 19.37 -12.75
N ALA A 35 -1.03 18.48 -12.87
CA ALA A 35 -2.36 18.82 -12.44
C ALA A 35 -2.27 19.09 -10.92
N GLU A 36 -2.75 20.24 -10.50
CA GLU A 36 -2.74 20.65 -9.09
C GLU A 36 -3.57 19.67 -8.26
N ILE A 37 -3.13 19.36 -7.03
CA ILE A 37 -3.87 18.47 -6.13
C ILE A 37 -5.30 19.02 -5.94
N PRO A 38 -6.35 18.26 -6.31
CA PRO A 38 -7.72 18.69 -6.13
C PRO A 38 -8.01 19.01 -4.65
N ARG A 39 -8.82 20.04 -4.41
CA ARG A 39 -9.14 20.51 -3.06
C ARG A 39 -10.64 20.47 -2.81
N THR A 40 -11.03 20.15 -1.58
CA THR A 40 -12.41 20.26 -1.11
C THR A 40 -12.84 21.72 -0.97
N GLN A 41 -14.11 21.95 -0.68
CA GLN A 41 -14.61 23.30 -0.39
C GLN A 41 -13.95 23.93 0.86
N GLU A 42 -13.46 23.11 1.80
CA GLU A 42 -12.70 23.59 2.97
C GLU A 42 -11.20 23.81 2.66
N GLY A 43 -10.75 23.58 1.42
CA GLY A 43 -9.36 23.76 0.99
C GLY A 43 -8.42 22.60 1.36
N LYS A 44 -8.93 21.52 1.95
CA LYS A 44 -8.16 20.28 2.20
C LYS A 44 -7.94 19.50 0.91
N PRO A 45 -6.88 18.69 0.77
CA PRO A 45 -6.77 17.75 -0.33
C PRO A 45 -8.03 16.87 -0.43
N ASP A 46 -8.50 16.70 -1.65
CA ASP A 46 -9.64 15.85 -1.94
C ASP A 46 -9.17 14.41 -2.20
N LEU A 47 -9.38 13.55 -1.21
CA LEU A 47 -9.05 12.12 -1.25
C LEU A 47 -10.21 11.27 -1.80
N ASN A 48 -11.35 11.87 -2.17
CA ASN A 48 -12.49 11.12 -2.70
C ASN A 48 -12.09 10.37 -3.98
N GLY A 49 -12.33 9.07 -4.00
CA GLY A 49 -11.99 8.26 -5.17
C GLY A 49 -11.81 6.78 -4.86
N ILE A 50 -11.54 6.02 -5.92
CA ILE A 50 -11.14 4.62 -5.84
C ILE A 50 -9.62 4.56 -5.95
N TRP A 51 -9.00 3.98 -4.94
CA TRP A 51 -7.56 3.88 -4.77
C TRP A 51 -7.15 2.42 -4.73
N GLN A 52 -5.92 2.12 -5.14
CA GLN A 52 -5.36 0.78 -5.04
C GLN A 52 -3.90 0.90 -4.66
N ALA A 53 -3.47 0.05 -3.71
CA ALA A 53 -2.07 0.00 -3.34
C ALA A 53 -1.22 -0.59 -4.46
N LEU A 54 -0.03 -0.02 -4.62
CA LEU A 54 0.96 -0.46 -5.59
C LEU A 54 2.08 -1.18 -4.85
N GLY A 55 2.16 -2.50 -5.00
CA GLY A 55 3.28 -3.27 -4.45
C GLY A 55 2.90 -4.67 -3.97
N ASN A 56 3.85 -5.30 -3.28
CA ASN A 56 3.75 -6.67 -2.77
C ASN A 56 3.66 -6.73 -1.24
N ALA A 57 3.40 -5.61 -0.55
CA ALA A 57 3.36 -5.52 0.91
C ALA A 57 2.36 -6.52 1.54
N HIS A 58 1.25 -6.80 0.86
CA HIS A 58 0.29 -7.81 1.29
C HIS A 58 0.89 -9.23 1.42
N TRP A 59 1.94 -9.56 0.66
CA TRP A 59 2.60 -10.87 0.75
C TRP A 59 3.53 -10.97 1.96
N ASP A 60 4.42 -9.99 2.12
CA ASP A 60 5.33 -9.83 3.26
C ASP A 60 5.83 -8.37 3.25
N ILE A 61 5.61 -7.65 4.36
CA ILE A 61 6.04 -6.26 4.52
C ILE A 61 7.54 -6.14 4.79
N GLU A 62 8.20 -7.23 5.19
CA GLU A 62 9.66 -7.30 5.31
C GLU A 62 10.29 -7.60 3.92
N PRO A 63 11.55 -7.22 3.68
CA PRO A 63 12.27 -7.60 2.47
C PRO A 63 12.39 -9.13 2.35
N HIS A 64 12.02 -9.69 1.19
CA HIS A 64 11.97 -11.13 0.99
C HIS A 64 12.25 -11.55 -0.46
N ALA A 65 12.88 -12.70 -0.61
CA ALA A 65 13.07 -13.35 -1.91
C ALA A 65 11.78 -14.03 -2.37
N ALA A 66 11.63 -14.20 -3.69
CA ALA A 66 10.52 -14.96 -4.25
C ALA A 66 10.56 -16.42 -3.77
N ARG A 67 9.38 -17.00 -3.54
CA ARG A 67 9.23 -18.40 -3.10
C ARG A 67 8.33 -19.15 -4.06
N ALA A 68 8.66 -20.41 -4.31
CA ALA A 68 7.87 -21.28 -5.18
C ALA A 68 6.45 -21.53 -4.66
N ALA A 69 6.26 -21.43 -3.35
CA ALA A 69 4.97 -21.43 -2.70
C ALA A 69 5.02 -20.48 -1.48
N LEU A 70 3.88 -19.95 -1.01
CA LEU A 70 3.12 -20.72 -0.05
C LEU A 70 3.97 -21.45 1.03
N GLN A 71 3.41 -22.48 1.60
CA GLN A 71 4.11 -23.29 2.56
C GLN A 71 5.14 -24.16 1.84
N MET A 72 6.36 -24.18 2.38
CA MET A 72 7.44 -25.06 1.91
C MET A 72 7.61 -26.18 2.93
N GLN A 73 8.03 -27.36 2.46
CA GLN A 73 8.36 -28.51 3.30
C GLN A 73 9.77 -29.02 2.96
N PRO A 74 10.45 -29.70 3.90
CA PRO A 74 11.72 -30.33 3.60
C PRO A 74 11.61 -31.27 2.40
N GLY A 75 12.49 -31.08 1.42
CA GLY A 75 12.62 -31.95 0.26
C GLY A 75 13.93 -32.72 0.25
N PRO A 76 14.11 -33.65 -0.70
CA PRO A 76 15.29 -34.51 -0.75
C PRO A 76 16.59 -33.77 -1.10
N VAL A 77 16.50 -32.58 -1.73
CA VAL A 77 17.66 -31.76 -2.14
C VAL A 77 17.49 -30.30 -1.72
N VAL A 78 16.33 -29.73 -2.01
CA VAL A 78 15.93 -28.36 -1.62
C VAL A 78 14.52 -28.39 -1.04
N PRO A 79 14.10 -27.38 -0.25
CA PRO A 79 12.71 -27.26 0.15
C PRO A 79 11.79 -27.24 -1.08
N VAL A 80 10.70 -28.00 -1.00
CA VAL A 80 9.68 -28.10 -2.06
C VAL A 80 8.36 -27.54 -1.56
N PRO A 81 7.44 -27.11 -2.44
CA PRO A 81 6.08 -26.74 -2.02
C PRO A 81 5.43 -27.83 -1.17
N ALA A 82 4.70 -27.41 -0.14
CA ALA A 82 3.87 -28.31 0.67
C ALA A 82 2.88 -29.05 -0.24
N LYS A 83 2.57 -30.30 0.11
CA LYS A 83 1.75 -31.19 -0.72
C LYS A 83 0.41 -30.55 -1.12
N ASP A 84 -0.24 -29.89 -0.16
CA ASP A 84 -1.57 -29.30 -0.34
C ASP A 84 -1.52 -28.03 -1.20
N LEU A 85 -0.35 -27.43 -1.38
CA LEU A 85 -0.15 -26.23 -2.19
C LEU A 85 0.40 -26.53 -3.59
N LEU A 86 0.83 -27.76 -3.86
CA LEU A 86 1.39 -28.12 -5.16
C LEU A 86 0.39 -27.87 -6.30
N ALA A 87 -0.89 -28.12 -6.06
CA ALA A 87 -1.96 -27.92 -7.05
C ALA A 87 -2.22 -26.44 -7.37
N PHE A 88 -1.85 -25.51 -6.49
CA PHE A 88 -2.02 -24.07 -6.73
C PHE A 88 -1.03 -23.54 -7.77
N GLY A 89 0.10 -24.24 -7.99
CA GLY A 89 1.13 -23.80 -8.94
C GLY A 89 1.56 -22.35 -8.69
N ALA A 90 1.59 -21.54 -9.75
CA ALA A 90 1.98 -20.13 -9.66
C ALA A 90 1.04 -19.27 -8.79
N VAL A 91 -0.23 -19.65 -8.62
CA VAL A 91 -1.19 -18.93 -7.75
C VAL A 91 -0.76 -19.00 -6.29
N GLY A 92 -0.14 -20.11 -5.90
CA GLY A 92 0.41 -20.30 -4.56
C GLY A 92 1.82 -19.74 -4.39
N SER A 93 2.45 -19.23 -5.44
CA SER A 93 3.81 -18.67 -5.37
C SER A 93 3.81 -17.29 -4.72
N VAL A 94 4.96 -16.89 -4.17
CA VAL A 94 5.12 -15.60 -3.50
C VAL A 94 6.15 -14.78 -4.27
N PRO A 95 5.77 -13.58 -4.76
CA PRO A 95 6.71 -12.71 -5.46
C PRO A 95 7.78 -12.21 -4.50
N SER A 96 8.90 -11.72 -5.01
CA SER A 96 9.86 -11.00 -4.18
C SER A 96 9.34 -9.60 -3.84
N GLY A 97 9.79 -9.05 -2.71
CA GLY A 97 9.49 -7.69 -2.30
C GLY A 97 10.70 -7.03 -1.66
N VAL A 98 10.87 -5.73 -1.90
CA VAL A 98 11.88 -4.91 -1.22
C VAL A 98 11.52 -4.59 0.24
N GLY A 99 10.31 -4.94 0.67
CA GLY A 99 9.74 -4.56 1.96
C GLY A 99 9.25 -3.11 1.99
N VAL A 100 8.33 -2.82 2.90
CA VAL A 100 7.86 -1.46 3.20
C VAL A 100 8.26 -1.01 4.61
N VAL A 101 8.72 -1.93 5.47
CA VAL A 101 9.20 -1.60 6.82
C VAL A 101 10.40 -0.66 6.74
N VAL A 102 10.29 0.50 7.40
CA VAL A 102 11.40 1.44 7.54
C VAL A 102 12.53 0.80 8.35
N GLY A 103 13.69 0.64 7.71
CA GLY A 103 14.84 -0.09 8.27
C GLY A 103 14.86 -1.58 7.96
N GLY A 104 13.81 -2.11 7.32
CA GLY A 104 13.77 -3.47 6.75
C GLY A 104 13.53 -4.61 7.72
N GLU A 105 13.32 -4.36 9.00
CA GLU A 105 13.06 -5.40 10.00
C GLU A 105 12.08 -4.93 11.07
N ILE A 106 11.13 -5.79 11.43
CA ILE A 106 10.18 -5.53 12.51
C ILE A 106 10.86 -5.82 13.86
N PRO A 107 10.83 -4.88 14.83
CA PRO A 107 11.56 -4.98 16.09
C PRO A 107 10.84 -5.87 17.12
N TYR A 108 10.52 -7.11 16.75
CA TYR A 108 9.86 -8.11 17.59
C TYR A 108 10.58 -8.38 18.92
N LEU A 109 9.79 -8.59 19.97
CA LEU A 109 10.25 -9.30 21.17
C LEU A 109 10.57 -10.77 20.85
N PRO A 110 11.43 -11.45 21.62
CA PRO A 110 11.86 -12.82 21.30
C PRO A 110 10.72 -13.83 21.14
N GLU A 111 9.74 -13.81 22.05
CA GLU A 111 8.58 -14.70 22.02
C GLU A 111 7.67 -14.41 20.82
N ALA A 112 7.45 -13.13 20.51
CA ALA A 112 6.69 -12.70 19.36
C ALA A 112 7.40 -13.08 18.04
N ARG A 113 8.73 -12.96 17.97
CA ARG A 113 9.49 -13.44 16.81
C ARG A 113 9.32 -14.95 16.59
N ALA A 114 9.35 -15.75 17.65
CA ALA A 114 9.10 -17.19 17.54
C ALA A 114 7.69 -17.48 16.99
N ARG A 115 6.68 -16.73 17.44
CA ARG A 115 5.31 -16.82 16.92
C ARG A 115 5.22 -16.44 15.44
N LYS A 116 5.93 -15.40 14.99
CA LYS A 116 5.99 -15.00 13.57
C LYS A 116 6.54 -16.12 12.70
N ILE A 117 7.63 -16.77 13.14
CA ILE A 117 8.22 -17.90 12.42
C ILE A 117 7.24 -19.07 12.34
N GLU A 118 6.62 -19.43 13.47
CA GLU A 118 5.61 -20.50 13.53
C GLU A 118 4.41 -20.20 12.60
N ASN A 119 3.96 -18.94 12.56
CA ASN A 119 2.91 -18.48 11.65
C ASN A 119 3.34 -18.61 10.18
N GLN A 120 4.55 -18.17 9.83
CA GLN A 120 5.06 -18.22 8.46
C GLN A 120 5.24 -19.67 7.95
N GLU A 121 5.62 -20.58 8.83
CA GLU A 121 5.69 -22.02 8.53
C GLU A 121 4.32 -22.65 8.26
N ASN A 122 3.23 -22.00 8.69
CA ASN A 122 1.86 -22.51 8.62
C ASN A 122 0.86 -21.50 8.01
N TRP A 123 1.33 -20.51 7.23
CA TRP A 123 0.49 -19.42 6.70
C TRP A 123 -0.73 -19.88 5.91
N ALA A 124 -0.64 -20.98 5.14
CA ALA A 124 -1.76 -21.50 4.36
C ALA A 124 -2.94 -21.97 5.22
N GLU A 125 -2.68 -22.34 6.48
CA GLU A 125 -3.70 -22.76 7.44
C GLU A 125 -4.08 -21.62 8.40
N ARG A 126 -3.10 -20.79 8.78
CA ARG A 126 -3.23 -19.85 9.89
C ARG A 126 -3.57 -18.42 9.48
N ASP A 127 -3.28 -18.00 8.25
CA ASP A 127 -3.62 -16.64 7.81
C ASP A 127 -5.16 -16.44 7.87
N PRO A 128 -5.66 -15.49 8.68
CA PRO A 128 -7.10 -15.19 8.76
C PRO A 128 -7.71 -14.82 7.41
N GLU A 129 -6.92 -14.21 6.53
CA GLU A 129 -7.34 -13.76 5.19
C GLU A 129 -7.68 -14.96 4.27
N ILE A 130 -7.05 -16.13 4.46
CA ILE A 130 -7.42 -17.34 3.70
C ILE A 130 -8.84 -17.82 4.08
N LYS A 131 -9.31 -17.47 5.28
CA LYS A 131 -10.64 -17.82 5.81
C LYS A 131 -11.68 -16.71 5.57
N CYS A 132 -11.36 -15.70 4.78
CA CYS A 132 -12.21 -14.54 4.51
C CYS A 132 -12.56 -13.70 5.76
N TYR A 133 -11.72 -13.72 6.79
CA TYR A 133 -11.86 -12.79 7.91
C TYR A 133 -11.36 -11.40 7.53
N LEU A 134 -11.83 -10.38 8.26
CA LEU A 134 -11.45 -9.00 8.01
C LEU A 134 -9.92 -8.83 8.20
N PRO A 135 -9.24 -8.07 7.34
CA PRO A 135 -7.77 -8.01 7.31
C PRO A 135 -7.18 -7.14 8.43
N GLY A 136 -7.98 -6.28 9.05
CA GLY A 136 -7.52 -5.28 10.00
C GLY A 136 -6.75 -4.13 9.35
N VAL A 137 -6.27 -3.23 10.19
CA VAL A 137 -5.53 -2.03 9.78
C VAL A 137 -4.12 -2.15 10.36
N PRO A 138 -3.06 -1.86 9.60
CA PRO A 138 -3.02 -1.23 8.28
C PRO A 138 -3.22 -2.16 7.07
N ARG A 139 -3.27 -3.50 7.25
CA ARG A 139 -3.29 -4.47 6.14
C ARG A 139 -4.33 -4.16 5.07
N ALA A 140 -5.55 -3.80 5.46
CA ALA A 140 -6.64 -3.44 4.54
C ALA A 140 -6.23 -2.42 3.47
N THR A 141 -5.40 -1.43 3.83
CA THR A 141 -5.02 -0.31 2.96
C THR A 141 -3.99 -0.70 1.89
N TYR A 142 -3.17 -1.73 2.13
CA TYR A 142 -2.15 -2.20 1.17
C TYR A 142 -2.40 -3.60 0.59
N MET A 143 -3.63 -4.09 0.67
CA MET A 143 -4.07 -5.26 -0.08
C MET A 143 -4.05 -4.98 -1.59
N PRO A 144 -3.92 -6.01 -2.45
CA PRO A 144 -3.91 -5.85 -3.91
C PRO A 144 -5.31 -5.58 -4.51
N PHE A 145 -6.25 -5.10 -3.69
CA PHE A 145 -7.63 -4.83 -4.09
C PHE A 145 -7.92 -3.33 -3.97
N PRO A 146 -8.68 -2.75 -4.90
CA PRO A 146 -9.22 -1.41 -4.76
C PRO A 146 -9.97 -1.16 -3.45
N PHE A 147 -9.95 0.09 -3.00
CA PHE A 147 -10.78 0.61 -1.94
C PHE A 147 -11.25 2.02 -2.28
N GLN A 148 -12.41 2.41 -1.75
CA GLN A 148 -12.99 3.73 -2.01
C GLN A 148 -12.96 4.59 -0.76
N ILE A 149 -12.42 5.80 -0.88
CA ILE A 149 -12.48 6.82 0.16
C ILE A 149 -13.69 7.72 -0.11
N PHE A 150 -14.48 7.96 0.93
CA PHE A 150 -15.55 8.93 0.98
C PHE A 150 -15.20 9.98 2.04
N GLN A 151 -14.97 11.21 1.59
CA GLN A 151 -14.57 12.34 2.41
C GLN A 151 -15.58 13.46 2.28
N SER A 152 -16.00 14.00 3.41
CA SER A 152 -16.76 15.24 3.53
C SER A 152 -16.19 16.09 4.67
N ALA A 153 -16.79 17.26 4.93
CA ALA A 153 -16.42 18.12 6.05
C ALA A 153 -16.45 17.41 7.41
N SER A 154 -17.34 16.41 7.59
CA SER A 154 -17.65 15.81 8.89
C SER A 154 -17.54 14.29 8.93
N HIS A 155 -17.25 13.64 7.80
CA HIS A 155 -17.15 12.19 7.71
C HIS A 155 -15.96 11.79 6.84
N PHE A 156 -15.23 10.78 7.30
CA PHE A 156 -14.20 10.10 6.51
C PHE A 156 -14.44 8.59 6.61
N PHE A 157 -14.67 7.94 5.48
CA PHE A 157 -15.06 6.54 5.43
C PHE A 157 -14.32 5.83 4.31
N ILE A 158 -13.90 4.59 4.57
CA ILE A 158 -13.22 3.75 3.60
C ILE A 158 -14.00 2.45 3.41
N ALA A 159 -14.38 2.15 2.17
CA ALA A 159 -14.93 0.87 1.78
C ALA A 159 -13.86 0.05 1.06
N TYR A 160 -13.43 -1.06 1.66
CA TYR A 160 -12.48 -1.98 1.06
C TYR A 160 -13.22 -3.05 0.26
N GLU A 161 -12.68 -3.41 -0.91
CA GLU A 161 -13.24 -4.50 -1.72
C GLU A 161 -13.16 -5.86 -0.97
N TYR A 162 -12.05 -6.09 -0.26
CA TYR A 162 -11.82 -7.35 0.41
C TYR A 162 -12.74 -7.56 1.62
N ALA A 163 -13.41 -8.73 1.65
CA ALA A 163 -14.30 -9.18 2.73
C ALA A 163 -15.43 -8.18 3.10
N GLY A 164 -15.76 -7.23 2.22
CA GLY A 164 -16.71 -6.15 2.53
C GLY A 164 -16.28 -5.31 3.74
N ALA A 165 -14.98 -5.22 4.01
CA ALA A 165 -14.47 -4.49 5.16
C ALA A 165 -14.77 -2.99 5.01
N LEU A 166 -15.38 -2.41 6.04
CA LEU A 166 -15.71 -1.00 6.09
C LEU A 166 -14.98 -0.36 7.26
N ARG A 167 -14.52 0.88 7.08
CA ARG A 167 -13.87 1.64 8.13
C ARG A 167 -14.48 3.03 8.20
N ASN A 168 -15.18 3.29 9.30
CA ASN A 168 -15.61 4.64 9.65
C ASN A 168 -14.51 5.29 10.49
N ILE A 169 -14.00 6.43 10.05
CA ILE A 169 -13.01 7.22 10.78
C ILE A 169 -13.73 8.43 11.37
N TYR A 170 -13.83 8.44 12.70
CA TYR A 170 -14.52 9.50 13.43
C TYR A 170 -13.73 10.80 13.35
N MET A 171 -14.37 11.91 12.99
CA MET A 171 -13.73 13.23 12.97
C MET A 171 -13.68 13.90 14.35
N GLU A 172 -14.44 13.36 15.30
CA GLU A 172 -14.44 13.74 16.71
C GLU A 172 -14.23 12.47 17.53
N ASP A 173 -13.39 12.53 18.57
CA ASP A 173 -13.07 11.37 19.40
C ASP A 173 -14.33 10.82 20.10
N PRO A 174 -14.80 9.60 19.77
CA PRO A 174 -15.98 9.01 20.40
C PRO A 174 -15.68 8.43 21.80
N GLY A 175 -14.44 8.54 22.28
CA GLY A 175 -13.94 7.89 23.50
C GLY A 175 -13.37 6.50 23.22
N PRO A 176 -12.99 5.74 24.26
CA PRO A 176 -12.36 4.43 24.08
C PRO A 176 -13.29 3.42 23.39
N ALA A 177 -12.69 2.56 22.56
CA ALA A 177 -13.41 1.46 21.93
C ALA A 177 -14.11 0.59 22.99
N GLN A 178 -15.39 0.30 22.76
CA GLN A 178 -16.21 -0.47 23.71
C GLN A 178 -15.95 -1.98 23.62
N VAL A 179 -15.45 -2.43 22.47
CA VAL A 179 -15.12 -3.83 22.19
C VAL A 179 -13.96 -3.88 21.21
N ASP A 180 -13.06 -4.84 21.42
CA ASP A 180 -11.98 -5.12 20.49
C ASP A 180 -12.56 -5.71 19.20
N SER A 181 -12.19 -5.15 18.05
CA SER A 181 -12.74 -5.55 16.76
C SER A 181 -11.64 -5.75 15.72
N TRP A 182 -11.96 -6.42 14.62
CA TRP A 182 -10.98 -6.69 13.56
C TRP A 182 -10.43 -5.41 12.93
N MET A 183 -11.27 -4.38 12.75
CA MET A 183 -10.90 -3.12 12.08
C MET A 183 -10.56 -2.00 13.07
N GLY A 184 -10.67 -2.27 14.39
CA GLY A 184 -10.50 -1.28 15.44
C GLY A 184 -11.49 -0.12 15.38
N GLN A 185 -11.19 0.91 16.17
CA GLN A 185 -11.84 2.20 16.15
C GLN A 185 -10.82 3.25 15.73
N SER A 186 -11.18 4.14 14.80
CA SER A 186 -10.26 5.14 14.24
C SER A 186 -10.78 6.55 14.42
N VAL A 187 -9.91 7.47 14.85
CA VAL A 187 -10.19 8.90 14.95
C VAL A 187 -9.25 9.64 14.00
N GLY A 188 -9.79 10.59 13.23
CA GLY A 188 -9.05 11.28 12.19
C GLY A 188 -8.99 12.79 12.36
N HIS A 189 -7.88 13.38 11.98
CA HIS A 189 -7.67 14.83 11.96
C HIS A 189 -6.76 15.24 10.81
N TRP A 190 -6.68 16.55 10.56
CA TRP A 190 -5.82 17.11 9.52
C TRP A 190 -4.58 17.77 10.13
N GLU A 191 -3.40 17.39 9.63
CA GLU A 191 -2.13 18.07 9.89
C GLU A 191 -1.65 18.74 8.60
N GLY A 192 -1.99 20.02 8.45
CA GLY A 192 -1.81 20.71 7.18
C GLY A 192 -2.62 20.04 6.07
N ASP A 193 -1.92 19.45 5.10
CA ASP A 193 -2.44 18.74 3.92
C ASP A 193 -2.41 17.20 4.09
N THR A 194 -1.98 16.69 5.24
CA THR A 194 -2.00 15.25 5.53
C THR A 194 -3.22 14.91 6.36
N PHE A 195 -4.00 13.91 5.94
CA PHE A 195 -5.02 13.31 6.78
C PHE A 195 -4.37 12.25 7.67
N VAL A 196 -4.54 12.38 8.98
CA VAL A 196 -3.98 11.49 9.98
C VAL A 196 -5.11 10.69 10.60
N ALA A 197 -4.97 9.38 10.71
CA ALA A 197 -5.94 8.49 11.35
C ALA A 197 -5.26 7.68 12.45
N GLU A 198 -5.71 7.84 13.68
CA GLU A 198 -5.25 7.12 14.86
C GLU A 198 -6.22 5.96 15.15
N GLY A 199 -5.71 4.74 15.18
CA GLY A 199 -6.46 3.51 15.39
C GLY A 199 -6.10 2.80 16.70
N SER A 200 -7.11 2.29 17.39
CA SER A 200 -6.97 1.46 18.60
C SER A 200 -8.15 0.48 18.76
N GLY A 201 -8.17 -0.35 19.80
CA GLY A 201 -9.27 -1.29 20.08
C GLY A 201 -9.35 -2.44 19.05
N PHE A 202 -8.18 -2.93 18.63
CA PHE A 202 -8.08 -4.07 17.73
C PHE A 202 -8.13 -5.39 18.49
N ASN A 203 -8.68 -6.44 17.89
CA ASN A 203 -8.43 -7.80 18.37
C ASN A 203 -7.01 -8.27 17.96
N ASP A 204 -6.57 -9.40 18.49
CA ASP A 204 -5.25 -10.00 18.22
C ASP A 204 -5.27 -11.03 17.08
N GLN A 205 -6.35 -11.07 16.29
CA GLN A 205 -6.57 -12.12 15.31
C GLN A 205 -6.03 -11.76 13.93
N THR A 206 -5.77 -10.49 13.64
CA THR A 206 -5.29 -10.02 12.34
C THR A 206 -3.78 -10.12 12.19
N TRP A 207 -3.34 -10.26 10.94
CA TRP A 207 -1.94 -10.19 10.55
C TRP A 207 -1.72 -8.95 9.69
N PHE A 208 -0.50 -8.42 9.67
CA PHE A 208 -0.09 -7.34 8.78
C PHE A 208 0.03 -7.82 7.33
N ASP A 209 0.35 -9.08 7.09
CA ASP A 209 0.50 -9.66 5.76
C ASP A 209 0.29 -11.17 5.77
N ARG A 210 0.49 -11.81 4.61
CA ARG A 210 0.44 -13.27 4.52
C ARG A 210 1.59 -13.94 5.30
N ALA A 211 2.73 -13.29 5.47
CA ALA A 211 3.96 -13.86 6.04
C ALA A 211 3.95 -14.06 7.56
N GLY A 212 2.81 -13.90 8.23
CA GLY A 212 2.67 -14.21 9.66
C GLY A 212 3.06 -13.07 10.59
N ASN A 213 3.33 -11.88 10.04
CA ASN A 213 3.56 -10.68 10.83
C ASN A 213 2.28 -10.34 11.58
N HIS A 214 2.33 -10.32 12.90
CA HIS A 214 1.18 -10.21 13.79
C HIS A 214 1.40 -9.14 14.87
N HIS A 215 0.32 -8.85 15.59
CA HIS A 215 0.26 -7.96 16.74
C HIS A 215 -0.62 -8.56 17.85
N SER A 216 -0.62 -7.92 19.01
CA SER A 216 -1.53 -8.17 20.13
C SER A 216 -2.73 -7.22 20.07
N ALA A 217 -3.67 -7.39 21.00
CA ALA A 217 -4.79 -6.46 21.18
C ALA A 217 -4.35 -5.09 21.76
N SER A 218 -3.11 -4.95 22.24
CA SER A 218 -2.56 -3.66 22.70
C SER A 218 -2.02 -2.78 21.57
N MET A 219 -2.21 -3.18 20.31
CA MET A 219 -1.75 -2.42 19.16
C MET A 219 -2.45 -1.08 19.04
N THR A 220 -1.68 -0.04 18.76
CA THR A 220 -2.15 1.24 18.21
C THR A 220 -1.45 1.52 16.89
N VAL A 221 -2.15 2.19 15.99
CA VAL A 221 -1.63 2.56 14.68
C VAL A 221 -1.90 4.04 14.41
N VAL A 222 -0.93 4.77 13.86
CA VAL A 222 -1.11 6.13 13.36
C VAL A 222 -0.81 6.12 11.87
N GLU A 223 -1.85 6.27 11.05
CA GLU A 223 -1.75 6.29 9.60
C GLU A 223 -1.77 7.71 9.07
N ARG A 224 -1.03 7.94 7.99
CA ARG A 224 -0.92 9.22 7.32
C ARG A 224 -1.22 9.05 5.85
N TYR A 225 -2.17 9.82 5.34
CA TYR A 225 -2.56 9.86 3.95
C TYR A 225 -2.20 11.24 3.38
N THR A 226 -1.17 11.30 2.56
CA THR A 226 -0.67 12.55 1.97
C THR A 226 -0.78 12.49 0.45
N MET A 227 -1.60 13.36 -0.15
CA MET A 227 -1.65 13.48 -1.62
C MET A 227 -0.32 14.04 -2.13
N THR A 228 0.36 13.29 -2.99
CA THR A 228 1.59 13.75 -3.67
C THR A 228 1.34 14.20 -5.09
N SER A 229 0.20 13.81 -5.66
CA SER A 229 -0.31 14.25 -6.97
C SER A 229 -1.84 14.01 -7.00
N PRO A 230 -2.56 14.46 -8.03
CA PRO A 230 -4.00 14.16 -8.17
C PRO A 230 -4.34 12.67 -8.15
N ASP A 231 -3.40 11.81 -8.54
CA ASP A 231 -3.63 10.37 -8.71
C ASP A 231 -2.74 9.51 -7.79
N HIS A 232 -2.08 10.12 -6.78
CA HIS A 232 -1.19 9.39 -5.87
C HIS A 232 -1.32 9.88 -4.43
N ILE A 233 -1.52 8.92 -3.53
CA ILE A 233 -1.43 9.08 -2.08
C ILE A 233 -0.16 8.38 -1.60
N LEU A 234 0.68 9.12 -0.89
CA LEU A 234 1.68 8.53 -0.01
C LEU A 234 0.98 8.10 1.27
N TYR A 235 1.03 6.79 1.54
CA TYR A 235 0.51 6.18 2.75
C TYR A 235 1.67 5.74 3.62
N GLU A 236 1.62 6.14 4.89
CA GLU A 236 2.57 5.74 5.93
C GLU A 236 1.78 5.27 7.14
N ALA A 237 2.32 4.30 7.89
CA ALA A 237 1.71 3.88 9.15
C ALA A 237 2.78 3.64 10.22
N MET A 238 2.58 4.24 11.39
CA MET A 238 3.39 3.99 12.58
C MET A 238 2.63 3.04 13.49
N ILE A 239 3.29 1.95 13.89
CA ILE A 239 2.72 0.88 14.70
C ILE A 239 3.41 0.86 16.06
N GLU A 240 2.61 0.82 17.12
CA GLU A 240 3.07 0.59 18.48
C GLU A 240 2.31 -0.59 19.09
N ASP A 241 3.05 -1.52 19.71
CA ASP A 241 2.48 -2.61 20.49
C ASP A 241 3.55 -3.11 21.47
N PRO A 242 3.54 -2.63 22.73
CA PRO A 242 4.54 -3.01 23.72
C PRO A 242 4.56 -4.50 24.09
N GLN A 243 3.51 -5.26 23.76
CA GLN A 243 3.47 -6.71 24.04
C GLN A 243 4.11 -7.55 22.93
N THR A 244 4.28 -6.96 21.74
CA THR A 244 4.79 -7.66 20.55
C THR A 244 6.15 -7.10 20.10
N PHE A 245 6.36 -5.78 20.26
CA PHE A 245 7.52 -5.07 19.73
C PHE A 245 8.33 -4.37 20.83
N SER A 246 9.64 -4.31 20.63
CA SER A 246 10.59 -3.63 21.52
C SER A 246 10.59 -2.11 21.36
N ARG A 247 10.07 -1.58 20.25
CA ARG A 247 9.92 -0.15 19.95
C ARG A 247 8.87 0.08 18.85
N PRO A 248 8.31 1.30 18.75
CA PRO A 248 7.55 1.72 17.57
C PRO A 248 8.33 1.53 16.27
N TRP A 249 7.60 1.24 15.19
CA TRP A 249 8.15 1.07 13.84
C TRP A 249 7.17 1.62 12.80
N MET A 250 7.65 1.80 11.57
CA MET A 250 6.86 2.41 10.50
C MET A 250 6.94 1.61 9.20
N ILE A 251 5.91 1.77 8.38
CA ILE A 251 5.84 1.41 6.97
C ILE A 251 5.54 2.63 6.11
#